data_AF-A0A9D9CWB5-F1
#
_entry.id   AF-A0A9D9CWB5-F1
#
_cell.length_a   1.000
_cell.length_b   1.000
_cell.length_c   1.000
_cell.angle_alpha   90.00
_cell.angle_beta   90.00
_cell.angle_gamma   90.00
#
_symmetry.space_group_name_H-M   'P 1'
#
loop_
_entity.id
_entity.type
_entity.pdbx_description
1 polymer ?
#
loop_
_entity_poly.entity_id
_entity_poly.type
_entity_poly.pdbx_seq_one_letter_code
_entity_poly.pdbx_strand_id
1 'polypeptide(L)' 'LPGMNSPTVTPLKQEGWSSLHSVIEEKTFWDIISQLKQLGAEGILVVPIEKMIL' A
#
# COMPACT_ATOMS: atom_id res chain seq x y z
N LEU A 1 5.24 8.88 -8.88
CA LEU A 1 5.52 7.49 -8.39
C LEU A 1 4.68 6.51 -9.22
N PRO A 2 5.24 5.41 -9.75
CA PRO A 2 4.44 4.40 -10.47
C PRO A 2 3.24 3.91 -9.65
N GLY A 3 3.39 3.84 -8.33
CA GLY A 3 2.35 3.55 -7.32
C GLY A 3 1.15 4.50 -7.26
N MET A 4 1.17 5.65 -7.96
CA MET A 4 0.01 6.55 -8.07
C MET A 4 -1.00 6.11 -9.12
N ASN A 5 -0.55 5.45 -10.20
CA ASN A 5 -1.41 5.02 -11.30
C ASN A 5 -1.59 3.49 -11.32
N SER A 6 -0.65 2.75 -10.75
CA SER A 6 -0.75 1.29 -10.62
C SER A 6 0.05 0.81 -9.41
N PRO A 7 -0.55 0.02 -8.51
CA PRO A 7 0.17 -0.54 -7.38
C PRO A 7 1.37 -1.37 -7.85
N THR A 8 2.50 -1.26 -7.14
CA THR A 8 3.63 -2.15 -7.37
C THR A 8 3.48 -3.38 -6.50
N VAL A 9 3.49 -4.57 -7.10
CA VAL A 9 3.43 -5.86 -6.42
C VAL A 9 4.75 -6.58 -6.64
N THR A 10 5.43 -6.93 -5.54
CA THR A 10 6.71 -7.66 -5.60
C THR A 10 6.61 -8.93 -4.76
N PRO A 11 6.94 -10.12 -5.29
CA PRO A 11 6.94 -11.36 -4.51
C PRO A 11 7.97 -11.29 -3.38
N LEU A 12 7.60 -11.80 -2.21
CA LEU A 12 8.50 -11.90 -1.06
C LEU A 12 9.22 -13.26 -1.04
N LYS A 13 10.24 -13.37 -0.18
CA LYS A 13 10.99 -14.64 -0.01
C LYS A 13 10.12 -15.79 0.49
N GLN A 14 9.06 -15.47 1.22
CA GLN A 14 8.10 -16.45 1.69
C GLN A 14 7.08 -16.75 0.58
N GLU A 15 6.92 -18.01 0.24
CA GLU A 15 5.96 -18.45 -0.77
C GLU A 15 4.53 -18.04 -0.37
N GLY A 16 3.76 -17.57 -1.36
CA GLY A 16 2.41 -17.03 -1.14
C GLY A 16 2.36 -15.60 -0.61
N TRP A 17 3.50 -14.96 -0.31
CA TRP A 17 3.55 -13.58 0.16
C TRP A 17 4.03 -12.63 -0.92
N SER A 18 3.43 -11.44 -0.96
CA SER A 18 3.86 -10.34 -1.84
C SER A 18 3.80 -9.02 -1.06
N SER A 19 4.73 -8.11 -1.36
CA SER A 19 4.65 -6.73 -0.89
C SER A 19 3.89 -5.88 -1.89
N LEU A 20 3.02 -5.01 -1.36
CA LEU A 20 2.21 -4.07 -2.13
C LEU A 20 2.64 -2.66 -1.76
N HIS A 21 3.00 -1.86 -2.76
CA HIS A 21 3.29 -0.43 -2.60
C HIS A 21 2.33 0.39 -3.44
N SER A 22 1.57 1.26 -2.79
CA SER A 22 0.60 2.14 -3.44
C SER A 22 0.52 3.48 -2.71
N VAL A 23 0.18 4.53 -3.46
CA VAL A 23 -0.14 5.85 -2.92
C VAL A 23 -1.66 5.97 -2.91
N ILE A 24 -2.24 6.30 -1.76
CA ILE A 24 -3.68 6.47 -1.59
C ILE A 24 -3.99 7.84 -1.01
N GLU A 25 -5.20 8.33 -1.27
CA GLU A 25 -5.67 9.60 -0.72
C GLU A 25 -5.91 9.49 0.79
N GLU A 26 -5.58 10.55 1.53
CA GLU A 26 -5.74 10.59 2.98
C GLU A 26 -7.20 10.38 3.42
N LYS A 27 -8.16 10.85 2.61
CA LYS A 27 -9.60 10.70 2.89
C LYS A 27 -10.08 9.25 2.88
N THR A 28 -9.44 8.38 2.08
CA THR A 28 -9.81 6.96 1.95
C THR A 28 -8.86 6.04 2.72
N PHE A 29 -7.84 6.61 3.36
CA PHE A 29 -6.79 5.90 4.07
C PHE A 29 -7.34 4.86 5.07
N TRP A 30 -8.20 5.30 6.00
CA TRP A 30 -8.72 4.42 7.06
C TRP A 30 -9.59 3.29 6.52
N ASP A 31 -10.42 3.57 5.50
CA ASP A 31 -11.31 2.59 4.88
C ASP A 31 -10.50 1.50 4.17
N ILE A 32 -9.44 1.88 3.45
CA ILE A 32 -8.57 0.94 2.74
C ILE A 32 -7.78 0.09 3.74
N ILE A 33 -7.17 0.69 4.78
CA ILE A 33 -6.44 -0.09 5.79
C ILE A 33 -7.35 -1.07 6.51
N SER A 34 -8.59 -0.68 6.81
CA SER A 34 -9.58 -1.57 7.43
C SER A 34 -9.89 -2.78 6.54
N GLN A 35 -10.16 -2.54 5.24
CA GLN A 35 -10.42 -3.61 4.27
C GLN A 35 -9.22 -4.54 4.10
N LEU A 36 -8.00 -3.99 3.98
CA LEU A 36 -6.77 -4.79 3.86
C LEU A 36 -6.57 -5.68 5.09
N LYS A 37 -6.78 -5.15 6.30
CA LYS A 37 -6.69 -5.95 7.54
C LYS A 37 -7.73 -7.07 7.57
N GLN A 38 -8.96 -6.82 7.14
CA GLN A 38 -10.01 -7.85 7.07
C GLN A 38 -9.67 -8.96 6.07
N LEU A 39 -8.93 -8.63 5.01
CA LEU A 39 -8.43 -9.59 4.02
C LEU A 39 -7.17 -10.35 4.48
N GLY A 40 -6.68 -10.10 5.70
CA GLY A 40 -5.50 -10.75 6.25
C GLY A 40 -4.18 -10.08 5.88
N ALA A 41 -4.20 -8.82 5.43
CA ALA A 41 -2.96 -8.09 5.20
C ALA A 41 -2.24 -7.80 6.52
N GLU A 42 -0.96 -8.12 6.56
CA GLU A 42 -0.08 -7.90 7.70
C GLU A 42 1.09 -6.97 7.34
N GLY A 43 1.73 -6.38 8.35
CA GLY A 43 2.94 -5.57 8.13
C GLY A 43 2.71 -4.26 7.36
N ILE A 44 1.52 -3.65 7.50
CA ILE A 44 1.17 -2.39 6.82
C ILE A 44 2.03 -1.23 7.36
N LEU A 45 2.93 -0.73 6.52
CA LEU A 45 3.71 0.48 6.80
C LEU A 45 3.06 1.70 6.11
N VAL A 46 2.91 2.78 6.85
CA VAL A 46 2.30 4.03 6.36
C VAL A 46 3.30 5.15 6.52
N VAL A 47 3.53 5.91 5.45
CA VAL A 47 4.45 7.04 5.42
C VAL A 47 3.74 8.23 4.79
N PRO A 48 3.64 9.39 5.46
CA PRO A 48 3.07 10.59 4.86
C PRO A 48 4.00 11.11 3.75
N ILE A 49 3.40 11.63 2.67
CA ILE A 49 4.15 12.26 1.56
C ILE A 49 4.23 13.76 1.83
N GLU A 50 5.40 14.25 2.24
CA GLU A 50 5.60 15.67 2.57
C GLU A 50 5.66 16.59 1.35
N LYS A 51 6.34 16.13 0.29
CA LYS A 51 6.47 16.86 -0.97
C LYS A 51 6.35 15.90 -2.13
N MET A 52 5.53 16.28 -3.10
CA MET A 52 5.38 15.56 -4.35
C MET A 52 5.83 16.47 -5.49
N ILE A 53 6.82 16.02 -6.26
CA ILE A 53 7.24 16.66 -7.51
C ILE A 53 6.68 15.78 -8.64
N LEU A 54 5.92 16.39 -9.54
CA LEU A 54 5.26 15.73 -10.68
C LEU A 54 6.12 15.85 -11.94
#